data_AF-A0A329R5C4-F1
#
_entry.id   AF-A0A329R5C4-F1
#
_cell.length_a   1.000
_cell.length_b   1.000
_cell.length_c   1.000
_cell.angle_alpha   90.00
_cell.angle_beta   90.00
_cell.angle_gamma   90.00
#
_symmetry.space_group_name_H-M   'P 1'
#
loop_
_entity.id
_entity.type
_entity.pdbx_description
1 polymer ?
#
loop_
_entity_poly.entity_id
_entity_poly.type
_entity_poly.pdbx_seq_one_letter_code
_entity_poly.pdbx_strand_id
1 'polypeptide(L)'
;MPYLQASDVGIYRSFKDRMVGLITAWKESDAVTYTRGVNPRPPFVETVADWVSTAWKRVPEEVVMSSIYGCGFDDDFKEWFISKHDVYGDLFRPSGFSVTRIQTARRTSTTTTSAWR
;
A
#
# COMPACT_ATOMS: atom_id res chain seq x y z
N MET A 1 19.11 1.70 10.71
CA MET A 1 18.45 0.46 11.17
C MET A 1 17.43 0.05 10.11
N PRO A 2 17.65 -1.06 9.38
CA PRO A 2 16.93 -1.37 8.13
C PRO A 2 15.61 -2.15 8.30
N TYR A 3 15.18 -2.42 9.53
CA TYR A 3 14.10 -3.39 9.81
C TYR A 3 12.66 -2.86 9.62
N LEU A 4 12.49 -1.68 9.04
CA LEU A 4 11.19 -1.02 8.89
C LEU A 4 10.88 -0.58 7.44
N GLN A 5 11.53 -1.19 6.44
CA GLN A 5 11.39 -0.77 5.03
C GLN A 5 10.28 -1.50 4.24
N ALA A 6 9.39 -2.23 4.93
CA ALA A 6 8.25 -2.93 4.32
C ALA A 6 7.35 -2.09 3.45
N SER A 7 7.08 -0.89 3.92
CA SER A 7 6.29 0.08 3.19
C SER A 7 7.00 0.56 1.92
N ASP A 8 8.32 0.76 1.97
CA ASP A 8 9.09 1.40 0.92
C ASP A 8 9.48 0.44 -0.23
N VAL A 9 9.77 -0.83 0.06
CA VAL A 9 10.42 -1.73 -0.91
C VAL A 9 9.46 -2.31 -1.97
N GLY A 10 8.25 -2.71 -1.59
CA GLY A 10 7.35 -3.41 -2.52
C GLY A 10 6.06 -2.66 -2.82
N ILE A 11 5.29 -2.31 -1.79
CA ILE A 11 3.98 -1.66 -1.96
C ILE A 11 4.14 -0.28 -2.60
N TYR A 12 5.06 0.53 -2.08
CA TYR A 12 5.23 1.89 -2.57
C TYR A 12 5.83 1.95 -3.98
N ARG A 13 6.65 0.97 -4.37
CA ARG A 13 7.17 0.84 -5.74
C ARG A 13 6.05 0.58 -6.73
N SER A 14 5.23 -0.45 -6.53
CA SER A 14 4.13 -0.78 -7.45
C SER A 14 3.06 0.31 -7.53
N PHE A 15 2.84 1.04 -6.43
CA PHE A 15 2.00 2.24 -6.42
C PHE A 15 2.62 3.35 -7.28
N LYS A 16 3.89 3.69 -7.06
CA LYS A 16 4.62 4.72 -7.81
C LYS A 16 4.63 4.45 -9.31
N ASP A 17 4.94 3.22 -9.73
CA ASP A 17 5.02 2.86 -11.15
C ASP A 17 3.70 3.13 -11.88
N ARG A 18 2.57 2.93 -11.19
CA ARG A 18 1.23 3.18 -11.76
C ARG A 18 0.83 4.63 -11.73
N MET A 19 1.17 5.35 -10.66
CA MET A 19 0.99 6.79 -10.61
C MET A 19 1.75 7.47 -11.74
N VAL A 20 2.97 7.02 -12.03
CA VAL A 20 3.75 7.49 -13.19
C VAL A 20 2.99 7.25 -14.48
N GLY A 21 2.46 6.04 -14.71
CA GLY A 21 1.65 5.75 -15.89
C GLY A 21 0.42 6.66 -16.05
N LEU A 22 -0.32 6.90 -14.96
CA LEU A 22 -1.50 7.79 -14.96
C LEU A 22 -1.13 9.24 -15.24
N ILE A 23 -0.02 9.73 -14.66
CA ILE A 23 0.47 11.09 -14.87
C ILE A 23 0.98 11.26 -16.31
N THR A 24 1.67 10.27 -16.87
CA THR A 24 2.13 10.29 -18.27
C THR A 24 0.95 10.31 -19.23
N ALA A 25 -0.04 9.43 -19.04
CA ALA A 25 -1.25 9.42 -19.85
C ALA A 25 -2.02 10.76 -19.77
N TRP A 26 -2.08 11.37 -18.59
CA TRP A 26 -2.65 12.70 -18.45
C TRP A 26 -1.84 13.75 -19.21
N LYS A 27 -0.50 13.76 -19.08
CA LYS A 27 0.39 14.69 -19.78
C LYS A 27 0.26 14.62 -21.30
N GLU A 28 -0.07 13.46 -21.83
CA GLU A 28 -0.25 13.20 -23.27
C GLU A 28 -1.70 13.44 -23.75
N SER A 29 -2.62 13.74 -22.84
CA SER A 29 -4.04 13.95 -23.15
C SER A 29 -4.40 15.41 -23.38
N ASP A 30 -5.55 15.64 -24.04
CA ASP A 30 -6.14 16.97 -24.21
C ASP A 30 -6.64 17.61 -22.89
N ALA A 31 -6.61 16.85 -21.78
CA ALA A 31 -6.99 17.36 -20.46
C ALA A 31 -5.89 18.23 -19.81
N VAL A 32 -4.69 18.31 -20.40
CA VAL A 32 -3.64 19.20 -19.91
C VAL A 32 -3.95 20.62 -20.34
N THR A 33 -4.06 21.51 -19.36
CA THR A 33 -4.07 22.94 -19.62
C THR A 33 -2.69 23.52 -19.38
N TYR A 34 -2.30 24.52 -20.16
CA TYR A 34 -0.98 25.12 -20.06
C TYR A 34 -1.04 26.54 -19.46
N THR A 35 0.03 26.89 -18.76
CA THR A 35 0.29 28.28 -18.37
C THR A 35 0.77 29.07 -19.58
N ARG A 36 0.81 30.41 -19.46
CA ARG A 36 1.39 31.29 -20.51
C ARG A 36 2.86 30.95 -20.82
N GLY A 37 3.58 30.37 -19.85
CA GLY A 37 4.94 29.88 -20.02
C GLY A 37 5.04 28.44 -20.56
N VAL A 38 3.95 27.89 -21.11
CA VAL A 38 3.88 26.52 -21.68
C VAL A 38 4.18 25.41 -20.66
N ASN A 39 4.20 25.72 -19.36
CA ASN A 39 4.26 24.69 -18.32
C ASN A 39 2.86 24.09 -18.10
N PRO A 40 2.71 22.76 -17.98
CA PRO A 40 1.45 22.13 -17.59
C PRO A 40 0.94 22.73 -16.29
N ARG A 41 -0.36 23.04 -16.24
CA ARG A 41 -1.05 23.39 -15.00
C ARG A 41 -1.28 22.13 -14.19
N PRO A 42 -1.28 22.23 -12.85
CA PRO A 42 -1.61 21.09 -12.02
C PRO A 42 -3.01 20.55 -12.37
N PRO A 43 -3.19 19.23 -12.42
CA PRO A 43 -4.50 18.62 -12.56
C PRO A 43 -5.38 18.97 -11.36
N PHE A 44 -6.70 18.84 -11.53
CA PHE A 44 -7.65 19.06 -10.44
C PHE A 44 -7.43 18.04 -9.31
N VAL A 45 -7.73 18.47 -8.08
CA VAL A 45 -7.59 17.61 -6.89
C VAL A 45 -8.41 16.32 -7.03
N GLU A 46 -9.60 16.40 -7.62
CA GLU A 46 -10.47 15.26 -7.89
C GLU A 46 -9.80 14.24 -8.83
N THR A 47 -9.16 14.71 -9.90
CA THR A 47 -8.41 13.87 -10.83
C THR A 47 -7.25 13.15 -10.14
N VAL A 48 -6.52 13.85 -9.25
CA VAL A 48 -5.44 13.26 -8.47
C VAL A 48 -5.97 12.23 -7.47
N ALA A 49 -7.07 12.52 -6.79
CA ALA A 49 -7.71 11.58 -5.85
C ALA A 49 -8.14 10.29 -6.55
N ASP A 50 -8.72 10.40 -7.75
CA ASP A 50 -9.09 9.25 -8.58
C ASP A 50 -7.88 8.42 -9.01
N TRP A 51 -6.76 9.08 -9.36
CA TRP A 51 -5.51 8.37 -9.68
C TRP A 51 -4.98 7.60 -8.49
N VAL A 52 -4.94 8.22 -7.31
CA VAL A 52 -4.48 7.58 -6.08
C VAL A 52 -5.37 6.38 -5.75
N SER A 53 -6.70 6.55 -5.77
CA SER A 53 -7.63 5.45 -5.53
C SER A 53 -7.47 4.33 -6.58
N THR A 54 -7.31 4.66 -7.85
CA THR A 54 -7.17 3.66 -8.93
C THR A 54 -5.85 2.91 -8.84
N ALA A 55 -4.75 3.61 -8.55
CA ALA A 55 -3.43 3.03 -8.36
C ALA A 55 -3.44 2.01 -7.22
N TRP A 56 -4.08 2.35 -6.09
CA TRP A 56 -4.26 1.48 -4.93
C TRP A 56 -5.15 0.27 -5.21
N LYS A 57 -6.33 0.47 -5.80
CA LYS A 57 -7.28 -0.62 -6.11
C LYS A 57 -6.69 -1.70 -7.01
N ARG A 58 -5.76 -1.32 -7.89
CA ARG A 58 -5.15 -2.27 -8.81
C ARG A 58 -4.01 -3.05 -8.16
N VAL A 59 -3.49 -2.69 -6.97
CA VAL A 59 -2.28 -3.34 -6.41
C VAL A 59 -2.70 -4.75 -6.05
N PRO A 60 -2.14 -5.78 -6.71
CA PRO A 60 -2.59 -7.14 -6.48
C PRO A 60 -2.23 -7.52 -5.05
N GLU A 61 -3.13 -8.25 -4.41
CA GLU A 61 -2.97 -8.70 -3.02
C GLU A 61 -1.64 -9.45 -2.84
N GLU A 62 -1.21 -10.22 -3.86
CA GLU A 62 0.06 -10.93 -3.88
C GLU A 62 1.29 -10.01 -3.71
N VAL A 63 1.28 -8.80 -4.28
CA VAL A 63 2.38 -7.83 -4.14
C VAL A 63 2.37 -7.25 -2.74
N VAL A 64 1.18 -6.98 -2.18
CA VAL A 64 1.04 -6.53 -0.80
C VAL A 64 1.57 -7.60 0.16
N MET A 65 1.12 -8.84 0.00
CA MET A 65 1.56 -9.97 0.82
C MET A 65 3.06 -10.24 0.66
N SER A 66 3.57 -10.29 -0.57
CA SER A 66 5.01 -10.46 -0.84
C SER A 66 5.86 -9.35 -0.23
N SER A 67 5.35 -8.11 -0.18
CA SER A 67 6.04 -7.01 0.49
C SER A 67 6.06 -7.14 2.02
N ILE A 68 4.94 -7.61 2.60
CA ILE A 68 4.81 -7.90 4.03
C ILE A 68 5.80 -9.01 4.41
N TYR A 69 5.76 -10.16 3.71
CA TYR A 69 6.68 -11.28 3.90
C TYR A 69 8.15 -10.89 3.65
N GLY A 70 8.42 -10.14 2.58
CA GLY A 70 9.76 -9.68 2.22
C GLY A 70 10.40 -8.78 3.26
N CYS A 71 9.62 -8.24 4.20
CA CYS A 71 10.12 -7.42 5.29
C CYS A 71 10.10 -8.09 6.65
N GLY A 72 9.99 -9.41 6.62
CA GLY A 72 10.08 -10.24 7.81
C GLY A 72 8.85 -10.13 8.69
N PHE A 73 7.67 -9.86 8.10
CA PHE A 73 6.39 -10.09 8.76
C PHE A 73 5.79 -11.37 8.19
N ASP A 74 5.36 -12.26 9.07
CA ASP A 74 4.76 -13.54 8.73
C ASP A 74 3.41 -13.70 9.44
N ASP A 75 2.63 -14.71 9.07
CA ASP A 75 1.41 -15.04 9.80
C ASP A 75 1.72 -15.54 11.22
N ASP A 76 2.86 -16.22 11.42
CA ASP A 76 3.41 -16.49 12.75
C ASP A 76 4.34 -15.37 13.20
N PHE A 77 3.96 -14.66 14.27
CA PHE A 77 4.78 -13.59 14.85
C PHE A 77 6.17 -14.06 15.29
N LYS A 78 6.36 -15.36 15.56
CA LYS A 78 7.67 -15.93 15.89
C LYS A 78 8.63 -15.94 14.71
N GLU A 79 8.09 -15.98 13.50
CA GLU A 79 8.87 -15.98 12.27
C GLU A 79 9.32 -14.58 11.85
N TRP A 80 8.82 -13.55 12.54
CA TRP A 80 9.18 -12.17 12.25
C TRP A 80 10.66 -11.91 12.49
N PHE A 81 11.27 -11.03 11.69
CA PHE A 81 12.69 -10.67 11.83
C PHE A 81 13.01 -10.11 13.22
N ILE A 82 12.13 -9.29 13.80
CA ILE A 82 12.32 -8.74 15.15
C ILE A 82 12.24 -9.83 16.22
N SER A 83 11.38 -10.83 16.04
CA SER A 83 11.20 -11.96 16.96
C SER A 83 12.36 -12.96 16.93
N LYS A 84 13.19 -12.89 15.89
CA LYS A 84 14.46 -13.65 15.75
C LYS A 84 15.69 -12.84 16.17
N HIS A 85 15.51 -11.57 16.56
CA HIS A 85 16.62 -10.72 17.01
C HIS A 85 17.12 -11.20 18.38
N ASP A 86 18.43 -11.36 18.52
CA ASP A 86 19.11 -11.80 19.76
C ASP A 86 18.88 -10.88 20.97
N VAL A 87 18.85 -9.56 20.78
CA VAL A 87 18.63 -8.56 21.84
C VAL A 87 17.14 -8.33 22.15
N TYR A 88 16.29 -8.28 21.13
CA TYR A 88 14.89 -7.84 21.27
C TYR A 88 13.86 -8.95 21.07
N GLY A 89 14.25 -10.10 20.52
CA GLY A 89 13.32 -11.17 20.14
C GLY A 89 12.56 -11.75 21.32
N ASP A 90 13.25 -11.92 22.45
CA ASP A 90 12.63 -12.42 23.69
C ASP A 90 11.65 -11.42 24.32
N LEU A 91 11.74 -10.12 23.98
CA LEU A 91 10.76 -9.11 24.43
C LEU A 91 9.48 -9.13 23.58
N PHE A 92 9.57 -9.58 22.33
CA PHE A 92 8.44 -9.70 21.41
C PHE A 92 7.77 -11.09 21.45
N ARG A 93 8.46 -12.10 21.99
CA ARG A 93 8.03 -13.50 21.93
C ARG A 93 6.96 -13.87 23.00
N PRO A 94 6.91 -13.23 24.18
CA PRO A 94 5.80 -13.46 25.11
C PRO A 94 5.31 -12.18 25.81
N SER A 95 4.24 -11.58 25.32
CA SER A 95 3.08 -11.17 26.15
C SER A 95 2.00 -10.47 25.31
N GLY A 96 0.93 -11.20 25.01
CA GLY A 96 -0.39 -10.59 24.81
C GLY A 96 -0.67 -9.85 23.49
N PHE A 97 0.20 -9.89 22.48
CA PHE A 97 -0.16 -9.34 21.16
C PHE A 97 -1.15 -10.29 20.45
N SER A 98 -2.45 -10.07 20.71
CA SER A 98 -3.52 -10.78 20.01
C SER A 98 -3.57 -10.32 18.55
N VAL A 99 -3.12 -11.19 17.64
CA VAL A 99 -3.18 -11.07 16.16
C VAL A 99 -4.63 -10.98 15.63
N THR A 100 -5.64 -10.88 16.49
CA THR A 100 -7.05 -10.74 16.08
C THR A 100 -7.33 -9.41 15.36
N ARG A 101 -6.48 -8.39 15.48
CA ARG A 101 -6.71 -7.08 14.84
C ARG A 101 -6.38 -7.03 13.34
N ILE A 102 -5.45 -7.87 12.85
CA ILE A 102 -5.08 -7.93 11.42
C ILE A 102 -6.05 -8.83 10.64
N GLN A 103 -6.54 -9.92 11.26
CA GLN A 103 -7.49 -10.83 10.61
C GLN A 103 -8.93 -10.29 10.52
N THR A 104 -9.32 -9.33 11.35
CA THR A 104 -10.69 -8.76 11.31
C THR A 104 -10.97 -7.99 10.02
N ALA A 105 -9.95 -7.43 9.36
CA ALA A 105 -10.09 -6.77 8.05
C ALA A 105 -10.42 -7.77 6.92
N ARG A 106 -10.15 -9.07 7.10
CA ARG A 106 -10.43 -10.11 6.10
C ARG A 106 -11.89 -10.60 6.12
N ARG A 107 -12.63 -10.34 7.21
CA ARG A 107 -14.00 -10.84 7.41
C ARG A 107 -15.12 -9.83 7.10
N THR A 108 -14.81 -8.54 6.99
CA THR A 108 -15.82 -7.52 6.63
C THR A 108 -16.02 -7.35 5.13
N SER A 109 -15.12 -7.87 4.29
CA SER A 109 -15.20 -7.70 2.83
C SER A 109 -16.02 -8.76 2.10
N THR A 110 -16.42 -9.84 2.78
CA THR A 110 -17.17 -10.96 2.17
C THR A 110 -18.65 -11.02 2.57
N THR A 111 -19.18 -10.05 3.31
CA THR A 111 -20.64 -10.00 3.59
C THR A 111 -21.17 -8.58 3.73
N THR A 112 -21.17 -7.79 2.65
CA THR A 112 -22.22 -6.80 2.37
C THR A 112 -22.31 -6.59 0.86
N THR A 113 -22.85 -7.60 0.17
CA THR A 113 -23.58 -7.37 -1.07
C THR A 113 -25.06 -7.28 -0.69
N SER A 114 -25.75 -6.27 -1.22
CA SER A 114 -27.16 -5.93 -0.99
C SER A 114 -27.43 -5.04 0.23
N ALA A 115 -27.59 -3.74 -0.02
CA ALA A 115 -28.80 -2.96 0.32
C ALA A 115 -28.48 -1.45 0.28
N TRP A 116 -28.64 -0.82 -0.89
CA TRP A 116 -29.02 0.60 -1.00
C TRP A 116 -29.92 0.73 -2.23
N ARG A 117 -31.23 0.63 -1.99
CA ARG A 117 -32.26 1.41 -2.69
C ARG A 117 -32.54 2.63 -1.83
#